data_AF-A0A1I4S3E6-F1
#
_entry.id   AF-A0A1I4S3E6-F1
#
_cell.length_a   1.000
_cell.length_b   1.000
_cell.length_c   1.000
_cell.angle_alpha   90.00
_cell.angle_beta   90.00
_cell.angle_gamma   90.00
#
_symmetry.space_group_name_H-M   'P 1'
#
loop_
_entity.id
_entity.type
_entity.pdbx_description
1 polymer ?
#
loop_
_entity_poly.entity_id
_entity_poly.type
_entity_poly.pdbx_seq_one_letter_code
_entity_poly.pdbx_strand_id
1 'polypeptide(L)'
;MDRYLMSQYNPLTVGNSWEYLNNGKSTISHKVVEEVSLNGIAMEKVISSDGSVVLLKNRDGLDTYEIKKKVGKLSYSPPISLSPEIVKPGVAHAYVSKVTFSLFGINFNFGNISGSTVLTGVEDVTVPAGHFPDCLKFESYAYQRKPLKATSKLIIWFARNVGEVKCEFETSVAGFKTTQRKELLHATIGKRHFPEVLAESRY
;
A
#
# COMPACT_ATOMS: atom_id res chain seq x y z
N MET A 1 16.48 11.59 17.07
CA MET A 1 15.96 10.54 16.17
C MET A 1 14.63 11.02 15.64
N ASP A 2 14.54 11.18 14.34
CA ASP A 2 13.33 11.65 13.67
C ASP A 2 12.19 10.64 13.83
N ARG A 3 10.98 11.18 13.97
CA ARG A 3 9.74 10.41 14.13
C ARG A 3 8.77 10.90 13.07
N TYR A 4 8.15 9.96 12.35
CA TYR A 4 7.18 10.29 11.31
C TYR A 4 5.83 9.71 11.65
N LEU A 5 4.78 10.51 11.48
CA LEU A 5 3.40 10.11 11.69
C LEU A 5 2.84 9.56 10.36
N MET A 6 2.52 8.26 10.31
CA MET A 6 2.18 7.59 9.04
C MET A 6 0.93 8.19 8.37
N SER A 7 -0.03 8.70 9.14
CA SER A 7 -1.24 9.31 8.60
C SER A 7 -0.97 10.56 7.75
N GLN A 8 0.17 11.24 7.93
CA GLN A 8 0.61 12.35 7.07
C GLN A 8 1.18 11.87 5.74
N TYR A 9 1.54 10.60 5.61
CA TYR A 9 2.23 10.05 4.45
C TYR A 9 1.35 9.14 3.60
N ASN A 10 0.14 8.82 4.06
CA ASN A 10 -0.81 8.00 3.34
C ASN A 10 -2.24 8.56 3.50
N PRO A 11 -2.61 9.63 2.79
CA PRO A 11 -3.88 10.31 3.00
C PRO A 11 -5.06 9.51 2.41
N LEU A 12 -5.64 8.62 3.20
CA LEU A 12 -6.76 7.76 2.78
C LEU A 12 -8.15 8.42 2.93
N THR A 13 -8.29 9.69 2.59
CA THR A 13 -9.60 10.37 2.63
C THR A 13 -10.44 10.01 1.41
N VAL A 14 -11.75 9.80 1.60
CA VAL A 14 -12.71 9.56 0.50
C VAL A 14 -12.57 10.62 -0.59
N GLY A 15 -12.52 10.17 -1.85
CA GLY A 15 -12.31 11.02 -3.01
C GLY A 15 -10.86 11.10 -3.48
N ASN A 16 -9.88 10.84 -2.60
CA ASN A 16 -8.48 10.79 -3.00
C ASN A 16 -8.24 9.64 -3.98
N SER A 17 -7.38 9.87 -4.96
CA SER A 17 -7.05 8.89 -5.98
C SER A 17 -5.63 9.04 -6.49
N TRP A 18 -5.06 7.93 -6.94
CA TRP A 18 -3.74 7.83 -7.52
C TRP A 18 -3.81 7.01 -8.80
N GLU A 19 -3.02 7.38 -9.80
CA GLU A 19 -2.79 6.62 -11.02
C GLU A 19 -1.30 6.37 -11.16
N TYR A 20 -0.93 5.14 -11.45
CA TYR A 20 0.46 4.70 -11.53
C TYR A 20 0.77 4.09 -12.89
N LEU A 21 1.99 4.35 -13.36
CA LEU A 21 2.61 3.62 -14.45
C LEU A 21 3.13 2.30 -13.90
N ASN A 22 2.51 1.22 -14.33
CA ASN A 22 2.82 -0.14 -13.94
C ASN A 22 3.78 -0.78 -14.95
N ASN A 23 4.98 -1.11 -14.49
CA ASN A 23 6.08 -1.69 -15.27
C ASN A 23 6.42 -0.91 -16.55
N GLY A 24 6.21 0.41 -16.56
CA GLY A 24 6.47 1.25 -17.73
C GLY A 24 5.52 1.05 -18.92
N LYS A 25 4.45 0.25 -18.76
CA LYS A 25 3.66 -0.26 -19.91
C LYS A 25 2.16 -0.07 -19.79
N SER A 26 1.63 -0.14 -18.57
CA SER A 26 0.19 -0.12 -18.31
C SER A 26 -0.12 0.83 -17.18
N THR A 27 -1.36 1.27 -17.06
CA THR A 27 -1.78 2.09 -15.91
C THR A 27 -2.63 1.28 -14.95
N ILE A 28 -2.52 1.60 -13.66
CA ILE A 28 -3.42 1.14 -12.61
C ILE A 28 -3.78 2.35 -11.76
N SER A 29 -5.07 2.53 -11.46
CA SER A 29 -5.51 3.58 -10.54
C SER A 29 -6.09 2.99 -9.28
N HIS A 30 -6.01 3.74 -8.19
CA HIS A 30 -6.56 3.43 -6.88
C HIS A 30 -7.36 4.64 -6.40
N LYS A 31 -8.57 4.43 -5.87
CA LYS A 31 -9.43 5.49 -5.35
C LYS A 31 -10.02 5.10 -4.01
N VAL A 32 -9.96 5.98 -3.02
CA VAL A 32 -10.70 5.83 -1.78
C VAL A 32 -12.16 6.19 -2.05
N VAL A 33 -13.07 5.25 -1.85
CA VAL A 33 -14.48 5.43 -2.24
C VAL A 33 -15.42 5.57 -1.06
N GLU A 34 -15.05 5.02 0.10
CA GLU A 34 -15.98 4.86 1.22
C GLU A 34 -15.20 4.60 2.51
N GLU A 35 -15.72 5.11 3.62
CA GLU A 35 -15.35 4.66 4.96
C GLU A 35 -16.29 3.54 5.38
N VAL A 36 -15.74 2.40 5.77
CA VAL A 36 -16.50 1.21 6.17
C VAL A 36 -16.14 0.80 7.58
N SER A 37 -17.04 0.06 8.25
CA SER A 37 -16.77 -0.55 9.55
C SER A 37 -16.79 -2.06 9.44
N LEU A 38 -15.75 -2.72 9.93
CA LEU A 38 -15.69 -4.18 10.07
C LEU A 38 -15.41 -4.51 11.52
N ASN A 39 -16.35 -5.19 12.18
CA ASN A 39 -16.26 -5.54 13.60
C ASN A 39 -15.99 -4.31 14.50
N GLY A 40 -16.58 -3.15 14.17
CA GLY A 40 -16.41 -1.91 14.91
C GLY A 40 -15.13 -1.14 14.60
N ILE A 41 -14.28 -1.64 13.70
CA ILE A 41 -13.06 -0.97 13.26
C ILE A 41 -13.36 -0.17 12.00
N ALA A 42 -13.21 1.16 12.08
CA ALA A 42 -13.30 2.04 10.92
C ALA A 42 -12.11 1.83 9.98
N MET A 43 -12.39 1.76 8.69
CA MET A 43 -11.45 1.41 7.63
C MET A 43 -11.79 2.18 6.36
N GLU A 44 -10.79 2.36 5.52
CA GLU A 44 -10.89 3.00 4.22
C GLU A 44 -10.97 1.94 3.12
N LYS A 45 -12.01 2.02 2.29
CA LYS A 45 -12.20 1.14 1.15
C LYS A 45 -11.57 1.76 -0.08
N VAL A 46 -10.56 1.08 -0.61
CA VAL A 46 -9.84 1.48 -1.82
C VAL A 46 -10.21 0.56 -2.96
N ILE A 47 -10.66 1.12 -4.09
CA ILE A 47 -10.97 0.37 -5.31
C ILE A 47 -9.92 0.67 -6.37
N SER A 48 -9.45 -0.35 -7.06
CA SER A 48 -8.52 -0.23 -8.17
C SER A 48 -9.22 -0.35 -9.54
N SER A 49 -8.63 0.20 -10.60
CA SER A 49 -9.16 0.10 -11.97
C SER A 49 -9.27 -1.32 -12.52
N ASP A 50 -8.54 -2.29 -11.95
CA ASP A 50 -8.67 -3.72 -12.28
C ASP A 50 -9.88 -4.41 -11.59
N GLY A 51 -10.63 -3.66 -10.78
CA GLY A 51 -11.76 -4.14 -9.99
C GLY A 51 -11.38 -4.76 -8.64
N SER A 52 -10.10 -4.73 -8.25
CA SER A 52 -9.69 -5.13 -6.91
C SER A 52 -10.15 -4.12 -5.85
N VAL A 53 -10.40 -4.62 -4.64
CA VAL A 53 -10.80 -3.82 -3.49
C VAL A 53 -9.89 -4.16 -2.32
N VAL A 54 -9.39 -3.14 -1.62
CA VAL A 54 -8.59 -3.29 -0.41
C VAL A 54 -9.28 -2.56 0.74
N LEU A 55 -9.33 -3.19 1.91
CA LEU A 55 -9.76 -2.55 3.15
C LEU A 55 -8.53 -2.26 4.00
N LEU A 56 -8.26 -0.98 4.19
CA LEU A 56 -7.12 -0.46 4.94
C LEU A 56 -7.61 0.18 6.24
N LYS A 57 -6.76 0.23 7.26
CA LYS A 57 -6.90 1.14 8.40
C LYS A 57 -5.65 2.03 8.40
N ASN A 58 -5.82 3.34 8.60
CA ASN A 58 -4.69 4.29 8.60
C ASN A 58 -4.60 5.22 9.83
N ARG A 59 -5.47 5.03 10.83
CA ARG A 59 -5.53 5.92 12.01
C ARG A 59 -4.34 5.76 12.97
N ASP A 60 -3.99 4.52 13.30
CA ASP A 60 -2.98 4.17 14.33
C ASP A 60 -1.82 3.34 13.74
N GLY A 61 -1.59 3.51 12.44
CA GLY A 61 -0.74 2.65 11.62
C GLY A 61 -1.44 2.27 10.33
N LEU A 62 -0.69 1.72 9.39
CA LEU A 62 -1.20 1.30 8.09
C LEU A 62 -1.35 -0.22 8.05
N ASP A 63 -2.59 -0.68 8.19
CA ASP A 63 -2.94 -2.09 8.29
C ASP A 63 -3.83 -2.53 7.14
N THR A 64 -3.59 -3.72 6.60
CA THR A 64 -4.42 -4.34 5.56
C THR A 64 -5.23 -5.48 6.15
N TYR A 65 -6.57 -5.38 6.05
CA TYR A 65 -7.50 -6.38 6.57
C TYR A 65 -7.98 -7.34 5.47
N GLU A 66 -8.33 -6.79 4.30
CA GLU A 66 -8.88 -7.59 3.21
C GLU A 66 -8.36 -7.12 1.85
N ILE A 67 -8.16 -8.09 0.96
CA ILE A 67 -7.92 -7.85 -0.47
C ILE A 67 -8.89 -8.72 -1.25
N LYS A 68 -9.85 -8.09 -1.93
CA LYS A 68 -10.77 -8.75 -2.86
C LYS A 68 -10.28 -8.57 -4.29
N LYS A 69 -10.17 -9.67 -5.03
CA LYS A 69 -9.92 -9.71 -6.48
C LYS A 69 -11.10 -10.39 -7.17
N LYS A 70 -11.11 -10.40 -8.51
CA LYS A 70 -12.12 -11.11 -9.32
C LYS A 70 -12.25 -12.59 -8.91
N VAL A 71 -11.14 -13.23 -8.58
CA VAL A 71 -11.07 -14.66 -8.23
C VAL A 71 -11.48 -14.98 -6.80
N GLY A 72 -11.67 -14.01 -5.92
CA GLY A 72 -11.98 -14.26 -4.51
C GLY A 72 -11.42 -13.21 -3.57
N LYS A 73 -11.56 -13.45 -2.27
CA LYS A 73 -11.17 -12.50 -1.20
C LYS A 73 -10.15 -13.12 -0.27
N LEU A 74 -9.06 -12.40 0.00
CA LEU A 74 -8.12 -12.70 1.07
C LEU A 74 -8.47 -11.83 2.28
N SER A 75 -8.49 -12.43 3.47
CA SER A 75 -8.71 -11.76 4.74
C SER A 75 -7.61 -12.13 5.72
N TYR A 76 -7.18 -11.15 6.53
CA TYR A 76 -6.04 -11.23 7.44
C TYR A 76 -6.49 -11.06 8.89
N SER A 77 -6.05 -11.95 9.78
CA SER A 77 -6.37 -11.89 11.20
C SER A 77 -5.19 -12.39 12.06
N PRO A 78 -4.54 -11.52 12.87
CA PRO A 78 -4.65 -10.05 12.87
C PRO A 78 -4.30 -9.46 11.48
N PRO A 79 -4.60 -8.18 11.17
CA PRO A 79 -4.28 -7.61 9.86
C PRO A 79 -2.77 -7.63 9.58
N ILE A 80 -2.40 -7.52 8.30
CA ILE A 80 -0.99 -7.29 7.93
C ILE A 80 -0.67 -5.83 8.19
N SER A 81 0.26 -5.56 9.11
CA SER A 81 0.69 -4.20 9.42
C SER A 81 1.91 -3.81 8.60
N LEU A 82 1.76 -2.78 7.76
CA LEU A 82 2.89 -2.18 7.05
C LEU A 82 3.69 -1.29 8.03
N SER A 83 3.02 -0.51 8.86
CA SER A 83 3.68 0.40 9.79
C SER A 83 2.83 0.71 11.01
N PRO A 84 3.45 0.95 12.18
CA PRO A 84 2.78 1.57 13.32
C PRO A 84 2.46 3.05 13.04
N GLU A 85 1.65 3.67 13.90
CA GLU A 85 1.31 5.10 13.83
C GLU A 85 2.55 6.00 13.70
N ILE A 86 3.54 5.77 14.57
CA ILE A 86 4.79 6.52 14.63
C ILE A 86 5.93 5.61 14.21
N VAL A 87 6.59 5.96 13.11
CA VAL A 87 7.73 5.21 12.59
C VAL A 87 9.05 5.91 12.88
N LYS A 88 10.10 5.11 13.01
CA LYS A 88 11.48 5.55 13.21
C LYS A 88 12.39 4.78 12.26
N PRO A 89 13.39 5.44 11.64
CA PRO A 89 14.36 4.74 10.80
C PRO A 89 15.04 3.59 11.55
N GLY A 90 15.23 2.46 10.86
CA GLY A 90 15.94 1.29 11.37
C GLY A 90 15.18 0.43 12.39
N VAL A 91 13.98 0.82 12.82
CA VAL A 91 13.16 0.00 13.72
C VAL A 91 12.25 -0.90 12.90
N ALA A 92 12.50 -2.21 12.96
CA ALA A 92 11.67 -3.21 12.31
C ALA A 92 10.39 -3.48 13.11
N HIS A 93 9.26 -3.57 12.40
CA HIS A 93 7.96 -3.97 12.91
C HIS A 93 7.58 -5.33 12.32
N ALA A 94 7.47 -6.34 13.17
CA ALA A 94 7.12 -7.70 12.76
C ALA A 94 5.63 -7.96 12.89
N TYR A 95 5.08 -8.81 12.02
CA TYR A 95 3.70 -9.25 12.08
C TYR A 95 3.57 -10.74 11.73
N VAL A 96 2.51 -11.36 12.24
CA VAL A 96 2.04 -12.68 11.83
C VAL A 96 0.54 -12.61 11.69
N SER A 97 0.02 -13.01 10.52
CA SER A 97 -1.40 -13.02 10.22
C SER A 97 -1.82 -14.39 9.73
N LYS A 98 -2.98 -14.86 10.19
CA LYS A 98 -3.69 -15.96 9.51
C LYS A 98 -4.29 -15.45 8.21
N VAL A 99 -4.15 -16.21 7.12
CA VAL A 99 -4.70 -15.90 5.80
C VAL A 99 -5.91 -16.78 5.56
N THR A 100 -7.06 -16.17 5.30
CA THR A 100 -8.27 -16.88 4.87
C THR A 100 -8.61 -16.45 3.45
N PHE A 101 -8.73 -17.42 2.54
CA PHE A 101 -9.21 -17.21 1.18
C PHE A 101 -10.69 -17.59 1.09
N SER A 102 -11.54 -16.66 0.66
CA SER A 102 -12.97 -16.86 0.45
C SER A 102 -13.30 -16.89 -1.03
N LEU A 103 -13.92 -17.97 -1.49
CA LEU A 103 -14.39 -18.17 -2.86
C LEU A 103 -15.85 -18.64 -2.83
N PHE A 104 -16.75 -17.88 -3.46
CA PHE A 104 -18.21 -18.16 -3.49
C PHE A 104 -18.82 -18.47 -2.11
N GLY A 105 -18.38 -17.79 -1.05
CA GLY A 105 -18.84 -17.99 0.32
C GLY A 105 -18.19 -19.15 1.08
N ILE A 106 -17.30 -19.92 0.42
CA ILE A 106 -16.52 -20.99 1.06
C ILE A 106 -15.17 -20.43 1.51
N ASN A 107 -14.84 -20.65 2.77
CA ASN A 107 -13.60 -20.17 3.39
C ASN A 107 -12.54 -21.28 3.45
N PHE A 108 -11.36 -20.99 2.91
CA PHE A 108 -10.19 -21.84 2.90
C PHE A 108 -9.10 -21.21 3.76
N ASN A 109 -8.56 -21.99 4.71
CA ASN A 109 -7.43 -21.55 5.52
C ASN A 109 -6.12 -21.72 4.73
N PHE A 110 -5.46 -20.60 4.43
CA PHE A 110 -4.22 -20.57 3.68
C PHE A 110 -2.98 -20.51 4.61
N GLY A 111 -3.14 -20.84 5.89
CA GLY A 111 -2.06 -20.82 6.86
C GLY A 111 -1.71 -19.40 7.31
N ASN A 112 -0.47 -19.22 7.78
CA ASN A 112 0.00 -17.93 8.27
C ASN A 112 0.98 -17.29 7.28
N ILE A 113 0.86 -15.98 7.14
CA ILE A 113 1.88 -15.11 6.58
C ILE A 113 2.60 -14.41 7.73
N SER A 114 3.92 -14.39 7.69
CA SER A 114 4.77 -13.71 8.67
C SER A 114 5.72 -12.79 7.95
N GLY A 115 5.99 -11.62 8.50
CA GLY A 115 6.88 -10.66 7.87
C GLY A 115 7.38 -9.59 8.82
N SER A 116 8.18 -8.70 8.27
CA SER A 116 8.65 -7.51 8.96
C SER A 116 8.77 -6.35 7.99
N THR A 117 8.43 -5.16 8.46
CA THR A 117 8.59 -3.90 7.71
C THR A 117 9.50 -2.96 8.48
N VAL A 118 10.37 -2.23 7.79
CA VAL A 118 11.29 -1.26 8.37
C VAL A 118 11.33 0.01 7.52
N LEU A 119 11.31 1.18 8.16
CA LEU A 119 11.67 2.44 7.52
C LEU A 119 13.19 2.45 7.32
N THR A 120 13.66 2.23 6.10
CA THR A 120 15.10 2.11 5.81
C THR A 120 15.76 3.46 5.56
N GLY A 121 15.00 4.47 5.16
CA GLY A 121 15.55 5.80 4.95
C GLY A 121 14.52 6.84 4.52
N VAL A 122 15.03 8.05 4.33
CA VAL A 122 14.32 9.18 3.75
C VAL A 122 15.14 9.66 2.56
N GLU A 123 14.52 9.72 1.38
CA GLU A 123 15.20 10.12 0.15
C GLU A 123 14.24 10.86 -0.77
N ASP A 124 14.78 11.73 -1.62
CA ASP A 124 13.99 12.41 -2.64
C ASP A 124 13.66 11.45 -3.78
N VAL A 125 12.44 11.55 -4.30
CA VAL A 125 11.95 10.67 -5.37
C VAL A 125 11.41 11.49 -6.53
N THR A 126 11.95 11.24 -7.72
CA THR A 126 11.43 11.80 -8.98
C THR A 126 10.69 10.72 -9.76
N VAL A 127 9.44 10.98 -10.11
CA VAL A 127 8.53 10.14 -10.92
C VAL A 127 7.79 11.02 -11.93
N PRO A 128 7.01 10.48 -12.88
CA PRO A 128 6.31 11.31 -13.86
C PRO A 128 5.38 12.37 -13.26
N ALA A 129 4.78 12.11 -12.09
CA ALA A 129 3.98 13.08 -11.35
C ALA A 129 4.78 14.25 -10.72
N GLY A 130 6.10 14.24 -10.80
CA GLY A 130 6.98 15.31 -10.31
C GLY A 130 8.09 14.83 -9.38
N HIS A 131 8.69 15.81 -8.70
CA HIS A 131 9.73 15.59 -7.70
C HIS A 131 9.15 15.73 -6.29
N PHE A 132 9.36 14.72 -5.45
CA PHE A 132 8.85 14.63 -4.10
C PHE A 132 10.01 14.54 -3.11
N PRO A 133 10.31 15.62 -2.36
CA PRO A 133 11.38 15.59 -1.36
C PRO A 133 10.98 14.77 -0.13
N ASP A 134 11.98 14.28 0.59
CA ASP A 134 11.83 13.63 1.90
C ASP A 134 10.81 12.46 1.93
N CYS A 135 10.85 11.59 0.92
CA CYS A 135 9.97 10.42 0.87
C CYS A 135 10.42 9.35 1.86
N LEU A 136 9.49 8.77 2.62
CA LEU A 136 9.77 7.65 3.51
C LEU A 136 9.89 6.36 2.70
N LYS A 137 11.05 5.72 2.77
CA LYS A 137 11.32 4.43 2.12
C LYS A 137 11.15 3.29 3.10
N PHE A 138 10.15 2.45 2.87
CA PHE A 138 9.96 1.22 3.63
C PHE A 138 10.40 0.02 2.84
N GLU A 139 11.05 -0.92 3.53
CA GLU A 139 11.24 -2.28 3.03
C GLU A 139 10.42 -3.25 3.89
N SER A 140 9.60 -4.07 3.24
CA SER A 140 8.84 -5.14 3.87
C SER A 140 9.19 -6.48 3.25
N TYR A 141 9.37 -7.49 4.09
CA TYR A 141 9.59 -8.87 3.68
C TYR A 141 8.51 -9.72 4.30
N ALA A 142 7.85 -10.55 3.49
CA ALA A 142 6.85 -11.50 3.97
C ALA A 142 7.12 -12.90 3.46
N TYR A 143 6.67 -13.87 4.24
CA TYR A 143 6.86 -15.28 3.97
C TYR A 143 5.63 -16.07 4.42
N GLN A 144 5.23 -17.02 3.59
CA GLN A 144 4.12 -17.93 3.82
C GLN A 144 4.57 -19.36 3.44
N ARG A 145 4.32 -20.33 4.32
CA ARG A 145 4.74 -21.73 4.13
C ARG A 145 3.70 -22.61 3.45
N LYS A 146 2.43 -22.40 3.79
CA LYS A 146 1.29 -23.22 3.37
C LYS A 146 0.28 -22.31 2.67
N PRO A 147 -0.58 -22.82 1.78
CA PRO A 147 -0.51 -24.15 1.18
C PRO A 147 0.68 -24.30 0.21
N LEU A 148 1.21 -23.19 -0.31
CA LEU A 148 2.41 -23.12 -1.13
C LEU A 148 3.42 -22.17 -0.49
N LYS A 149 4.72 -22.47 -0.67
CA LYS A 149 5.78 -21.58 -0.24
C LYS A 149 5.72 -20.30 -1.08
N ALA A 150 5.50 -19.17 -0.43
CA ALA A 150 5.53 -17.86 -1.03
C ALA A 150 6.42 -16.91 -0.23
N THR A 151 7.20 -16.09 -0.91
CA THR A 151 7.95 -14.96 -0.33
C THR A 151 7.58 -13.70 -1.08
N SER A 152 7.54 -12.57 -0.40
CA SER A 152 7.45 -11.28 -1.04
C SER A 152 8.42 -10.28 -0.45
N LYS A 153 8.89 -9.36 -1.29
CA LYS A 153 9.65 -8.18 -0.92
C LYS A 153 8.92 -6.97 -1.49
N LEU A 154 8.61 -6.01 -0.64
CA LEU A 154 8.01 -4.73 -1.00
C LEU A 154 9.01 -3.64 -0.64
N ILE A 155 9.34 -2.76 -1.58
CA ILE A 155 9.96 -1.47 -1.31
C ILE A 155 8.96 -0.41 -1.71
N ILE A 156 8.59 0.48 -0.81
CA ILE A 156 7.57 1.50 -1.05
C ILE A 156 8.04 2.86 -0.55
N TRP A 157 7.78 3.89 -1.35
CA TRP A 157 8.11 5.27 -1.05
C TRP A 157 6.83 6.07 -0.85
N PHE A 158 6.69 6.68 0.32
CA PHE A 158 5.59 7.56 0.64
C PHE A 158 6.05 9.02 0.68
N ALA A 159 5.41 9.87 -0.12
CA ALA A 159 5.59 11.32 -0.02
C ALA A 159 4.55 11.93 0.93
N ARG A 160 4.98 12.91 1.71
CA ARG A 160 4.13 13.60 2.68
C ARG A 160 2.95 14.28 1.98
N ASN A 161 1.75 14.10 2.52
CA ASN A 161 0.47 14.60 2.01
C ASN A 161 0.15 14.15 0.58
N VAL A 162 0.79 13.09 0.09
CA VAL A 162 0.55 12.54 -1.24
C VAL A 162 0.17 11.07 -1.13
N GLY A 163 0.95 10.25 -0.43
CA GLY A 163 0.77 8.80 -0.48
C GLY A 163 1.94 8.09 -1.13
N GLU A 164 1.68 6.88 -1.61
CA GLU A 164 2.64 6.12 -2.40
C GLU A 164 3.02 6.89 -3.68
N VAL A 165 4.30 7.15 -3.88
CA VAL A 165 4.82 7.76 -5.13
C VAL A 165 5.57 6.76 -5.99
N LYS A 166 6.13 5.74 -5.37
CA LYS A 166 6.87 4.66 -6.03
C LYS A 166 6.74 3.37 -5.22
N CYS A 167 6.71 2.25 -5.91
CA CYS A 167 6.69 0.93 -5.30
C CYS A 167 7.38 -0.10 -6.19
N GLU A 168 8.14 -0.99 -5.56
CA GLU A 168 8.71 -2.18 -6.17
C GLU A 168 8.28 -3.39 -5.36
N PHE A 169 7.62 -4.34 -6.00
CA PHE A 169 7.07 -5.51 -5.36
C PHE A 169 7.52 -6.78 -6.08
N GLU A 170 8.26 -7.61 -5.38
CA GLU A 170 8.68 -8.92 -5.84
C GLU A 170 7.88 -9.98 -5.09
N THR A 171 7.37 -10.96 -5.81
CA THR A 171 6.75 -12.14 -5.22
C THR A 171 7.39 -13.38 -5.83
N SER A 172 7.68 -14.38 -5.00
CA SER A 172 8.02 -15.72 -5.45
C SER A 172 7.01 -16.71 -4.90
N VAL A 173 6.36 -17.50 -5.76
CA VAL A 173 5.47 -18.58 -5.36
C VAL A 173 5.95 -19.87 -6.03
N ALA A 174 6.26 -20.89 -5.24
CA ALA A 174 6.72 -22.18 -5.74
C ALA A 174 7.87 -22.09 -6.78
N GLY A 175 8.77 -21.12 -6.63
CA GLY A 175 9.91 -20.90 -7.53
C GLY A 175 9.64 -19.93 -8.69
N PHE A 176 8.39 -19.64 -9.02
CA PHE A 176 8.04 -18.61 -10.00
C PHE A 176 8.17 -17.23 -9.39
N LYS A 177 8.95 -16.35 -10.01
CA LYS A 177 9.15 -14.97 -9.55
C LYS A 177 8.41 -13.99 -10.45
N THR A 178 7.76 -13.02 -9.83
CA THR A 178 7.17 -11.86 -10.50
C THR A 178 7.68 -10.60 -9.85
N THR A 179 7.86 -9.57 -10.66
CA THR A 179 8.23 -8.23 -10.21
C THR A 179 7.24 -7.23 -10.77
N GLN A 180 6.83 -6.30 -9.93
CA GLN A 180 5.98 -5.18 -10.27
C GLN A 180 6.66 -3.90 -9.81
N ARG A 181 6.65 -2.89 -10.68
CA ARG A 181 7.09 -1.53 -10.37
C ARG A 181 5.96 -0.56 -10.67
N LYS A 182 5.69 0.34 -9.74
CA LYS A 182 4.72 1.42 -9.88
C LYS A 182 5.43 2.75 -9.68
N GLU A 183 5.17 3.70 -10.56
CA GLU A 183 5.60 5.10 -10.42
C GLU A 183 4.38 6.00 -10.61
N LEU A 184 4.23 7.00 -9.75
CA LEU A 184 3.05 7.87 -9.78
C LEU A 184 3.02 8.68 -11.09
N LEU A 185 1.90 8.57 -11.81
CA LEU A 185 1.59 9.40 -12.98
C LEU A 185 0.77 10.61 -12.57
N HIS A 186 -0.33 10.36 -11.84
CA HIS A 186 -1.25 11.38 -11.39
C HIS A 186 -1.76 11.09 -9.98
N ALA A 187 -2.09 12.14 -9.24
CA ALA A 187 -2.84 12.00 -7.99
C ALA A 187 -3.82 13.15 -7.83
N THR A 188 -4.93 12.89 -7.14
CA THR A 188 -5.86 13.89 -6.63
C THR A 188 -5.97 13.70 -5.13
N ILE A 189 -5.50 14.68 -4.36
CA ILE A 189 -5.48 14.66 -2.89
C ILE A 189 -6.22 15.88 -2.38
N GLY A 190 -7.47 15.68 -1.95
CA GLY A 190 -8.39 16.78 -1.67
C GLY A 190 -8.55 17.69 -2.90
N LYS A 191 -8.02 18.91 -2.81
CA LYS A 191 -8.04 19.90 -3.91
C LYS A 191 -6.74 19.96 -4.73
N ARG A 192 -5.72 19.19 -4.35
CA ARG A 192 -4.42 19.18 -5.03
C ARG A 192 -4.41 18.13 -6.13
N HIS A 193 -3.79 18.46 -7.26
CA HIS A 193 -3.58 17.55 -8.37
C HIS A 193 -2.08 17.43 -8.67
N PHE A 194 -1.64 16.23 -9.01
CA PHE A 194 -0.27 15.93 -9.39
C PHE A 194 -0.24 15.36 -10.82
N PRO A 195 0.74 15.75 -11.67
CA PRO A 195 1.72 16.80 -11.42
C PRO A 195 1.05 18.16 -11.17
N GLU A 196 1.65 18.98 -10.32
CA GLU A 196 1.09 20.30 -10.03
C GLU A 196 1.20 21.13 -11.31
N VAL A 197 0.05 21.54 -11.85
CA VAL A 197 0.01 22.55 -12.90
C VAL A 197 0.46 23.84 -12.23
N LEU A 198 1.71 24.23 -12.44
CA LEU A 198 2.16 25.57 -12.08
C LEU A 198 1.23 26.53 -12.82
N ALA A 199 0.40 27.27 -12.06
CA ALA A 199 -0.36 28.35 -12.64
C ALA A 199 0.66 29.26 -13.33
N GLU A 200 0.57 29.39 -14.66
CA GLU A 200 1.37 30.36 -15.39
C GLU A 200 1.16 31.71 -14.69
N SER A 201 2.21 32.18 -14.03
CA SER A 201 2.26 33.52 -13.46
C SER A 201 2.05 34.47 -14.63
N ARG A 202 0.84 35.00 -14.76
CA ARG A 202 0.55 36.13 -15.64
C ARG A 202 1.42 37.28 -15.15
N TYR A 203 2.55 37.48 -15.83
CA TYR A 203 3.30 38.73 -15.80
C TYR A 203 2.48 39.83 -16.49
#